data_AF-A0A8F9TT98-F1
#
_entry.id   AF-A0A8F9TT98-F1
#
_cell.length_a   1.000
_cell.length_b   1.000
_cell.length_c   1.000
_cell.angle_alpha   90.00
_cell.angle_beta   90.00
_cell.angle_gamma   90.00
#
_symmetry.space_group_name_H-M   'P 1'
#
loop_
_entity.id
_entity.type
_entity.pdbx_description
1 polymer ?
#
loop_
_entity_poly.entity_id
_entity_poly.type
_entity_poly.pdbx_seq_one_letter_code
_entity_poly.pdbx_strand_id
1 'polypeptide(L)' 'MNLPVGEQDFLRALVKTSRQRPHHVRWQDRDGSERVTTLSPADAARLNAAAHTLHLSKEALLRAAAHLPAAPRPSVPPS' A
#
# COMPACT_ATOMS: atom_id res chain seq x y z
N MET A 1 -1.79 -27.32 17.35
CA MET A 1 -1.25 -26.08 17.94
C MET A 1 -2.29 -25.56 18.94
N ASN A 2 -1.94 -25.37 20.21
CA ASN A 2 -2.89 -24.98 21.25
C ASN A 2 -2.90 -23.45 21.45
N LEU A 3 -3.32 -22.72 20.42
CA LEU A 3 -3.50 -21.27 20.46
C LEU A 3 -4.99 -20.93 20.43
N PRO A 4 -5.42 -19.77 20.98
CA PRO A 4 -6.77 -19.24 20.75
C PRO A 4 -7.11 -19.18 19.26
N VAL A 5 -8.39 -19.35 18.91
CA VAL A 5 -8.82 -19.38 17.49
C VAL A 5 -8.39 -18.13 16.72
N GLY A 6 -8.51 -16.95 17.33
CA GLY A 6 -8.08 -15.70 16.70
C GLY A 6 -6.60 -15.66 16.33
N GLU A 7 -5.72 -16.18 17.19
CA GLU A 7 -4.28 -16.29 16.91
C GLU A 7 -4.01 -17.30 15.79
N GLN A 8 -4.75 -18.41 15.75
CA GLN A 8 -4.63 -19.36 14.65
C GLN A 8 -5.05 -18.74 13.31
N ASP A 9 -6.12 -17.94 13.28
CA ASP A 9 -6.61 -17.29 12.07
C ASP A 9 -5.67 -16.19 11.59
N PHE A 10 -5.11 -15.40 12.52
CA PHE A 10 -4.05 -14.45 12.23
C PHE A 10 -2.83 -15.14 11.60
N LEU A 11 -2.35 -16.25 12.16
CA LEU A 11 -1.23 -17.00 11.61
C LEU A 11 -1.54 -17.60 10.24
N ARG A 12 -2.75 -18.13 10.02
CA ARG A 12 -3.21 -18.60 8.70
C ARG A 12 -3.20 -17.47 7.67
N ALA A 13 -3.68 -16.29 8.07
CA ALA A 13 -3.67 -15.09 7.22
C ALA A 13 -2.23 -14.65 6.91
N LEU A 14 -1.33 -14.64 7.88
CA LEU A 14 0.08 -14.33 7.67
C LEU A 14 0.74 -15.28 6.68
N VAL A 15 0.54 -16.60 6.83
CA VAL A 15 1.08 -17.61 5.89
C VAL A 15 0.48 -17.44 4.49
N LYS A 16 -0.81 -17.08 4.40
CA LYS A 16 -1.44 -16.78 3.11
C LYS A 16 -0.81 -15.55 2.46
N THR A 17 -0.56 -14.49 3.23
CA THR A 17 0.07 -13.26 2.75
C THR A 17 1.52 -13.48 2.35
N SER A 18 2.30 -14.26 3.10
CA SER A 18 3.71 -14.53 2.78
C SER A 18 3.92 -15.28 1.46
N ARG A 19 2.92 -16.06 1.04
CA ARG A 19 2.90 -16.74 -0.26
C ARG A 19 2.57 -15.81 -1.43
N GLN A 20 2.04 -14.62 -1.16
CA GLN A 20 1.79 -13.63 -2.20
C GLN A 20 3.11 -12.96 -2.55
N ARG A 21 3.41 -12.84 -3.85
CA ARG A 21 4.59 -12.11 -4.30
C ARG A 21 4.28 -10.60 -4.23
N PRO A 22 4.93 -9.83 -3.35
CA PRO A 22 4.69 -8.40 -3.27
C PRO A 22 5.17 -7.72 -4.56
N HIS A 23 4.46 -6.67 -4.96
CA HIS A 23 4.88 -5.83 -6.07
C HIS A 23 5.63 -4.62 -5.53
N HIS A 24 6.86 -4.42 -5.97
CA HIS A 24 7.65 -3.26 -5.60
C HIS A 24 7.64 -2.24 -6.75
N VAL A 25 7.31 -1.00 -6.42
CA VAL A 25 7.43 0.13 -7.34
C VAL A 25 8.47 1.08 -6.77
N ARG A 26 9.57 1.27 -7.49
CA ARG A 26 10.59 2.27 -7.16
C ARG A 26 10.16 3.60 -7.78
N TRP A 27 10.28 4.69 -7.06
CA TRP A 27 9.93 6.02 -7.56
C TRP A 27 10.68 7.08 -6.77
N GLN A 28 10.78 8.28 -7.33
CA GLN A 28 11.42 9.40 -6.67
C GLN A 28 10.36 10.33 -6.06
N ASP A 29 10.51 10.62 -4.78
CA ASP A 29 9.65 11.50 -4.00
C ASP A 29 9.90 12.98 -4.33
N ARG A 30 9.05 13.86 -3.80
CA ARG A 30 9.13 15.33 -4.02
C ARG A 30 10.43 15.97 -3.56
N ASP A 31 11.10 15.35 -2.58
CA ASP A 31 12.37 15.82 -2.01
C ASP A 31 13.60 15.27 -2.76
N GLY A 32 13.37 14.53 -3.85
CA GLY A 32 14.42 13.87 -4.63
C GLY A 32 14.85 12.51 -4.07
N SER A 33 14.33 12.08 -2.91
CA SER A 33 14.66 10.79 -2.31
C SER A 33 14.08 9.63 -3.09
N GLU A 34 14.85 8.55 -3.21
CA GLU A 34 14.34 7.29 -3.73
C GLU A 34 13.42 6.61 -2.70
N ARG A 35 12.25 6.18 -3.17
CA ARG A 35 11.24 5.45 -2.39
C ARG A 35 10.95 4.12 -3.06
N VAL A 36 10.61 3.13 -2.24
CA VAL A 36 10.07 1.85 -2.70
C VAL A 36 8.74 1.63 -2.04
N THR A 37 7.67 1.60 -2.83
CA THR A 37 6.34 1.22 -2.34
C THR A 37 6.12 -0.27 -2.58
N THR A 38 5.90 -1.00 -1.50
CA THR A 38 5.54 -2.43 -1.55
C THR A 38 4.02 -2.57 -1.53
N LEU A 39 3.49 -3.27 -2.52
CA LEU A 39 2.05 -3.41 -2.77
C LEU A 39 1.64 -4.88 -2.66
N SER A 40 0.47 -5.11 -2.08
CA SER A 40 -0.24 -6.39 -2.27
C SER A 40 -0.63 -6.56 -3.76
N PRO A 41 -0.94 -7.77 -4.23
CA PRO A 41 -1.47 -7.96 -5.57
C PRO A 41 -2.72 -7.13 -5.87
N ALA A 42 -3.60 -6.97 -4.87
CA ALA A 42 -4.81 -6.16 -5.01
C ALA A 42 -4.48 -4.66 -5.16
N ASP A 43 -3.56 -4.14 -4.36
CA ASP A 43 -3.15 -2.74 -4.45
C ASP A 43 -2.37 -2.46 -5.75
N ALA A 44 -1.56 -3.42 -6.19
CA ALA A 44 -0.87 -3.34 -7.47
C ALA A 44 -1.85 -3.27 -8.65
N ALA A 45 -2.93 -4.07 -8.63
CA ALA A 45 -3.98 -4.02 -9.64
C ALA A 45 -4.70 -2.67 -9.63
N ARG A 46 -5.03 -2.14 -8.45
CA ARG A 46 -5.67 -0.81 -8.31
C ARG A 46 -4.76 0.32 -8.80
N LEU A 47 -3.47 0.30 -8.45
CA LEU A 47 -2.50 1.28 -8.93
C LEU A 47 -2.34 1.20 -10.45
N ASN A 48 -2.30 0.00 -11.03
CA ASN A 48 -2.24 -0.19 -12.48
C ASN A 48 -3.45 0.42 -13.19
N ALA A 49 -4.66 0.17 -12.68
CA ALA A 49 -5.88 0.71 -13.25
C ALA A 49 -5.89 2.26 -13.19
N ALA A 50 -5.54 2.84 -12.04
CA ALA A 50 -5.46 4.30 -11.89
C ALA A 50 -4.39 4.92 -12.81
N ALA A 51 -3.21 4.29 -12.91
CA ALA A 51 -2.15 4.73 -13.81
C ALA A 51 -2.59 4.70 -15.27
N HIS A 52 -3.32 3.65 -15.68
CA HIS A 52 -3.87 3.53 -17.02
C HIS A 52 -4.92 4.61 -17.31
N THR A 53 -5.85 4.87 -16.40
CA THR A 53 -6.87 5.93 -16.54
C THR A 53 -6.25 7.31 -16.71
N LEU A 54 -5.12 7.57 -16.06
CA LEU A 54 -4.43 8.86 -16.12
C LEU A 54 -3.35 8.93 -17.21
N HIS A 55 -3.13 7.86 -17.98
CA HIS A 55 -2.03 7.72 -18.94
C HIS A 55 -0.65 8.02 -18.33
N LEU A 56 -0.45 7.62 -17.07
CA LEU A 56 0.80 7.79 -16.33
C LEU A 56 1.49 6.44 -16.11
N SER A 57 2.81 6.47 -15.92
CA SER A 57 3.50 5.34 -15.29
C SER A 57 3.11 5.25 -13.81
N LYS A 58 3.26 4.06 -13.20
CA LYS A 58 2.99 3.88 -11.76
C LYS A 58 3.87 4.80 -10.90
N GLU A 59 5.12 4.99 -11.32
CA GLU A 59 6.09 5.85 -10.63
C GLU A 59 5.66 7.32 -10.70
N ALA A 60 5.25 7.78 -11.89
CA ALA A 60 4.75 9.14 -12.10
C ALA A 60 3.46 9.38 -11.30
N LEU A 61 2.57 8.39 -11.24
CA LEU A 61 1.36 8.45 -10.43
C LEU A 61 1.68 8.53 -8.93
N LEU A 62 2.62 7.72 -8.42
CA LEU A 62 3.05 7.79 -7.02
C LEU A 62 3.70 9.14 -6.69
N ARG A 63 4.53 9.68 -7.59
CA ARG A 63 5.10 11.01 -7.45
C ARG A 63 4.02 12.09 -7.39
N ALA A 64 3.05 12.05 -8.30
CA ALA A 64 1.92 12.98 -8.29
C ALA A 64 1.09 12.84 -7.00
N ALA A 65 0.86 11.61 -6.53
CA ALA A 65 0.12 11.34 -5.31
C ALA A 65 0.80 11.91 -4.05
N ALA A 66 2.13 12.06 -4.04
CA ALA A 66 2.86 12.68 -2.93
C ALA A 66 2.55 14.18 -2.74
N HIS A 67 1.91 14.81 -3.73
CA HIS A 67 1.42 16.19 -3.63
C HIS A 67 -0.02 16.30 -3.10
N LEU A 68 -0.71 15.18 -2.90
CA LEU A 68 -2.06 15.20 -2.35
C LEU A 68 -2.03 15.66 -0.89
N PRO A 69 -2.98 16.51 -0.47
CA PRO A 69 -3.08 16.91 0.93
C PRO A 69 -3.34 15.68 1.80
N ALA A 70 -2.67 15.62 2.96
CA ALA A 70 -2.95 14.58 3.93
C ALA A 70 -4.44 14.61 4.31
N ALA A 71 -5.05 13.44 4.45
CA ALA A 71 -6.42 13.35 4.92
C ALA A 71 -6.53 14.08 6.29
N PRO A 72 -7.62 14.84 6.53
CA PRO A 72 -7.85 15.45 7.83
C PRO A 72 -7.75 14.37 8.91
N ARG A 73 -6.99 14.64 9.97
CA ARG A 73 -6.98 13.72 11.11
C ARG A 73 -8.40 13.61 11.64
N PRO A 74 -8.93 12.39 11.87
CA PRO A 74 -10.18 12.25 12.60
C PRO A 74 -9.99 12.90 13.96
N SER A 75 -10.81 13.91 14.25
CA SER A 75 -10.86 14.54 15.56
C SER A 75 -11.38 13.52 16.55
N VAL A 76 -10.48 12.91 17.32
CA VAL A 76 -10.83 12.15 18.51
C VAL A 76 -11.36 13.17 19.53
N PRO A 77 -12.63 13.09 19.98
CA PRO A 77 -13.11 13.92 21.07
C PRO A 77 -12.32 13.60 22.34
N PRO A 78 -11.90 14.59 23.15
CA PRO A 78 -11.36 14.31 24.46
C PRO A 78 -12.43 13.66 25.34
N SER A 79 -12.08 12.54 25.98
CA SER A 79 -12.88 11.81 26.98
C SER A 79 -13.13 12.64 28.23
#